data_AF-A0A8B7CK77-F1
#
_entry.id   AF-A0A8B7CK77-F1
#
_cell.length_a   1.000
_cell.length_b   1.000
_cell.length_c   1.000
_cell.angle_alpha   90.00
_cell.angle_beta   90.00
_cell.angle_gamma   90.00
#
_symmetry.space_group_name_H-M   'P 1'
#
loop_
_entity.id
_entity.type
_entity.pdbx_description
1 polymer ?
#
loop_
_entity_poly.entity_id
_entity_poly.type
_entity_poly.pdbx_seq_one_letter_code
_entity_poly.pdbx_strand_id
1 'polypeptide(L)'
;MDATQRGGRAVVVSSSSLEMAAPVVGQVTEVNKDTFYPLVNASSSEIVILDMYTQWRGPCEVMAAKCQELSEKHLDVVFLKLDCKQENKALAKELDIRVVPTFKIIKDSKVVKEVRGAKFDDLVAATETVKSS
;
A
#
# COMPACT_ATOMS: atom_id res chain seq x y z
N MET A 1 -50.48 25.82 30.71
CA MET A 1 -50.23 25.12 29.43
C MET A 1 -49.44 26.09 28.57
N ASP A 2 -48.11 26.01 28.63
CA ASP A 2 -47.21 26.89 27.89
C ASP A 2 -46.06 26.05 27.32
N ALA A 3 -45.72 26.33 26.06
CA ALA A 3 -44.82 25.55 25.24
C ALA A 3 -43.35 25.96 25.47
N THR A 4 -42.44 24.99 25.53
CA THR A 4 -41.03 25.24 25.19
C THR A 4 -40.48 24.05 24.43
N GLN A 5 -40.29 24.29 23.14
CA GLN A 5 -39.65 23.45 22.14
C GLN A 5 -38.14 23.40 22.41
N ARG A 6 -37.54 22.21 22.55
CA ARG A 6 -36.09 22.02 22.45
C ARG A 6 -35.80 21.09 21.28
N GLY A 7 -35.04 21.62 20.34
CA GLY A 7 -34.61 20.92 19.15
C GLY A 7 -33.60 19.82 19.44
N GLY A 8 -33.81 18.67 18.82
CA GLY A 8 -32.73 17.78 18.45
C GLY A 8 -32.21 18.20 17.08
N ARG A 9 -31.01 18.79 17.02
CA ARG A 9 -30.24 18.84 15.77
C ARG A 9 -29.99 17.39 15.38
N ALA A 10 -30.67 16.93 14.33
CA ALA A 10 -30.20 15.78 13.58
C ALA A 10 -28.77 16.11 13.16
N VAL A 11 -27.80 15.41 13.76
CA VAL A 11 -26.45 15.34 13.21
C VAL A 11 -26.65 14.54 11.92
N VAL A 12 -26.82 15.26 10.81
CA VAL A 12 -26.50 14.73 9.50
C VAL A 12 -25.07 14.23 9.62
N VAL A 13 -24.93 12.93 9.79
CA VAL A 13 -23.66 12.25 9.55
C VAL A 13 -23.48 12.43 8.06
N SER A 14 -22.79 13.51 7.69
CA SER A 14 -22.33 13.72 6.33
C SER A 14 -21.48 12.50 6.04
N SER A 15 -22.06 11.57 5.29
CA SER A 15 -21.34 10.54 4.56
C SER A 15 -20.45 11.26 3.56
N SER A 16 -19.42 11.95 4.04
CA SER A 16 -18.33 12.39 3.20
C SER A 16 -17.65 11.10 2.79
N SER A 17 -17.97 10.69 1.57
CA SER A 17 -17.28 9.71 0.78
C SER A 17 -15.91 9.42 1.35
N LEU A 18 -15.65 8.16 1.67
CA LEU A 18 -14.32 7.63 1.38
C LEU A 18 -14.13 7.98 -0.10
N GLU A 19 -13.44 9.08 -0.39
CA GLU A 19 -12.75 9.22 -1.66
C GLU A 19 -11.88 7.98 -1.72
N MET A 20 -12.40 6.98 -2.43
CA MET A 20 -11.70 5.76 -2.75
C MET A 20 -10.49 6.25 -3.53
N ALA A 21 -9.37 6.41 -2.84
CA ALA A 21 -8.12 6.78 -3.48
C ALA A 21 -7.90 5.71 -4.54
N ALA A 22 -8.08 6.09 -5.80
CA ALA A 22 -7.79 5.20 -6.91
C ALA A 22 -6.28 4.91 -6.88
N PRO A 23 -5.86 3.68 -7.19
CA PRO A 23 -4.44 3.39 -7.33
C PRO A 23 -3.84 4.28 -8.41
N VAL A 24 -2.74 4.96 -8.09
CA VAL A 24 -2.01 5.79 -9.05
C VAL A 24 -0.83 4.99 -9.60
N VAL A 25 -0.75 4.89 -10.92
CA VAL A 25 0.36 4.27 -11.65
C VAL A 25 1.38 5.33 -12.06
N GLY A 26 2.64 4.94 -12.29
CA GLY A 26 3.70 5.90 -12.64
C GLY A 26 4.42 6.54 -11.44
N GLN A 27 4.03 6.20 -10.21
CA GLN A 27 4.67 6.70 -8.98
C GLN A 27 4.55 5.70 -7.82
N VAL A 28 5.31 5.92 -6.75
CA VAL A 28 5.20 5.15 -5.50
C VAL A 28 4.27 5.85 -4.50
N THR A 29 3.20 5.18 -4.09
CA THR A 29 2.20 5.72 -3.15
C THR A 29 2.47 5.25 -1.72
N GLU A 30 2.60 6.17 -0.75
CA GLU A 30 2.65 5.81 0.67
C GLU A 30 1.27 5.35 1.15
N VAL A 31 1.22 4.22 1.85
CA VAL A 31 0.01 3.68 2.47
C VAL A 31 0.19 3.48 3.96
N ASN A 32 -0.92 3.35 4.67
CA ASN A 32 -0.97 3.01 6.08
C ASN A 32 -1.96 1.87 6.31
N LYS A 33 -2.14 1.48 7.58
CA LYS A 33 -3.08 0.42 8.00
C LYS A 33 -4.51 0.61 7.49
N ASP A 34 -4.94 1.85 7.26
CA ASP A 34 -6.32 2.19 6.89
C ASP A 34 -6.48 2.28 5.37
N THR A 35 -5.40 2.58 4.63
CA THR A 35 -5.44 2.77 3.16
C THR A 35 -4.92 1.58 2.35
N PHE A 36 -4.10 0.70 2.92
CA PHE A 36 -3.47 -0.41 2.20
C PHE A 36 -4.49 -1.37 1.57
N TYR A 37 -5.38 -1.97 2.36
CA TYR A 37 -6.35 -2.94 1.86
C TYR A 37 -7.37 -2.34 0.88
N PRO A 38 -7.93 -1.13 1.13
CA PRO A 38 -8.76 -0.46 0.13
C PRO A 38 -8.06 -0.28 -1.22
N LEU A 39 -6.78 0.13 -1.23
CA LEU A 39 -6.02 0.30 -2.47
C LEU A 39 -5.71 -1.02 -3.18
N VAL A 40 -5.35 -2.06 -2.43
CA VAL A 40 -5.15 -3.41 -3.00
C VAL A 40 -6.43 -3.91 -3.65
N ASN A 41 -7.58 -3.75 -3.00
CA ASN A 41 -8.87 -4.18 -3.53
C ASN A 41 -9.31 -3.37 -4.76
N ALA A 42 -9.00 -2.07 -4.78
CA ALA A 42 -9.22 -1.21 -5.95
C ALA A 42 -8.33 -1.60 -7.14
N SER A 43 -7.16 -2.23 -6.87
CA SER A 43 -6.19 -2.70 -7.86
C SER A 43 -6.40 -4.17 -8.25
N SER A 44 -7.65 -4.65 -8.20
CA SER A 44 -7.96 -6.08 -8.37
C SER A 44 -7.56 -6.68 -9.73
N SER A 45 -7.36 -5.86 -10.76
CA SER A 45 -6.94 -6.30 -12.10
C SER A 45 -5.44 -6.07 -12.35
N GLU A 46 -4.74 -5.45 -11.40
CA GLU A 46 -3.36 -5.02 -11.50
C GLU A 46 -2.48 -5.80 -10.53
N ILE A 47 -1.17 -5.82 -10.83
CA ILE A 47 -0.18 -6.31 -9.87
C ILE A 47 0.15 -5.15 -8.93
N VAL A 48 0.20 -5.43 -7.63
CA VAL A 48 0.61 -4.46 -6.62
C VAL A 48 1.95 -4.91 -6.03
N ILE A 49 2.93 -4.01 -6.00
CA ILE A 49 4.19 -4.20 -5.27
C ILE A 49 4.15 -3.32 -4.03
N LEU A 50 4.25 -3.93 -2.85
CA LEU A 50 4.35 -3.24 -1.58
C LEU A 50 5.79 -3.28 -1.06
N ASP A 51 6.48 -2.12 -1.03
CA ASP A 51 7.75 -1.92 -0.33
C ASP A 51 7.49 -1.69 1.17
N MET A 52 7.78 -2.70 1.98
CA MET A 52 7.70 -2.63 3.42
C MET A 52 9.05 -2.16 3.98
N TYR A 53 9.12 -0.90 4.41
CA TYR A 53 10.36 -0.23 4.78
C TYR A 53 10.33 0.31 6.21
N THR A 54 11.45 0.88 6.64
CA THR A 54 11.51 1.77 7.81
C THR A 54 12.47 2.91 7.51
N GLN A 55 12.17 4.10 8.03
CA GLN A 55 13.05 5.26 7.86
C GLN A 55 14.46 5.01 8.43
N TRP A 56 15.47 5.63 7.80
CA TRP A 56 16.87 5.68 8.24
C TRP A 56 17.63 4.35 8.18
N ARG A 57 17.36 3.54 7.15
CA ARG A 57 18.08 2.29 6.86
C ARG A 57 18.65 2.38 5.45
N GLY A 58 19.97 2.51 5.29
CA GLY A 58 20.63 2.72 3.99
C GLY A 58 20.14 1.82 2.84
N PRO A 59 19.96 0.50 3.04
CA PRO A 59 19.43 -0.38 1.99
C PRO A 59 17.99 -0.06 1.55
N CYS A 60 17.15 0.52 2.42
CA CYS A 60 15.79 0.94 2.07
C CYS A 60 15.81 2.17 1.16
N GLU A 61 16.72 3.13 1.37
CA GLU A 61 16.80 4.34 0.52
C GLU A 61 17.21 3.99 -0.91
N VAL A 62 18.18 3.09 -1.07
CA VAL A 62 18.59 2.59 -2.40
C VAL A 62 17.41 1.94 -3.12
N MET A 63 16.67 1.08 -2.41
CA MET A 63 15.51 0.41 -3.01
C MET A 63 14.34 1.37 -3.28
N ALA A 64 14.13 2.40 -2.46
CA ALA A 64 13.09 3.39 -2.69
C ALA A 64 13.30 4.12 -4.03
N ALA A 65 14.54 4.54 -4.32
CA ALA A 65 14.87 5.15 -5.62
C ALA A 65 14.62 4.18 -6.78
N LYS A 66 14.95 2.90 -6.60
CA LYS A 66 14.69 1.86 -7.59
C LYS A 66 13.21 1.55 -7.80
N CYS A 67 12.41 1.51 -6.74
CA CYS A 67 10.96 1.39 -6.84
C CYS A 67 10.35 2.57 -7.59
N GLN A 68 10.85 3.80 -7.38
CA GLN A 68 10.41 4.96 -8.14
C GLN A 68 10.72 4.80 -9.63
N GLU A 69 11.95 4.45 -10.01
CA GLU A 69 12.33 4.18 -11.40
C GLU A 69 11.47 3.06 -12.04
N LEU A 70 11.14 2.01 -11.28
CA LEU A 70 10.28 0.92 -11.77
C LEU A 70 8.83 1.37 -11.95
N SER A 71 8.30 2.17 -11.01
CA SER A 71 6.92 2.66 -11.08
C SER A 71 6.65 3.50 -12.32
N GLU A 72 7.64 4.28 -12.76
CA GLU A 72 7.56 5.10 -13.98
C GLU A 72 7.61 4.25 -15.26
N LYS A 73 8.27 3.09 -15.22
CA LYS A 73 8.41 2.17 -16.37
C LYS A 73 7.26 1.17 -16.50
N HIS A 74 6.68 0.77 -15.39
CA HIS A 74 5.65 -0.27 -15.32
C HIS A 74 4.32 0.33 -14.93
N LEU A 75 3.65 0.98 -15.90
CA LEU A 75 2.33 1.58 -15.70
C LEU A 75 1.20 0.55 -15.55
N ASP A 76 1.52 -0.73 -15.73
CA ASP A 76 0.66 -1.89 -15.47
C ASP A 76 0.81 -2.44 -14.04
N VAL A 77 1.64 -1.80 -13.21
CA VAL A 77 1.92 -2.22 -11.84
C VAL A 77 1.72 -1.03 -10.90
N VAL A 78 1.03 -1.27 -9.79
CA VAL A 78 0.83 -0.29 -8.72
C VAL A 78 1.95 -0.45 -7.70
N PHE A 79 2.68 0.63 -7.42
CA PHE A 79 3.74 0.63 -6.41
C PHE A 79 3.27 1.33 -5.15
N LEU A 80 3.28 0.59 -4.04
CA LEU A 80 2.95 1.07 -2.71
C LEU A 80 4.18 0.99 -1.81
N LYS A 81 4.25 1.85 -0.79
CA LYS A 81 5.22 1.73 0.28
C LYS A 81 4.57 1.92 1.64
N LEU A 82 5.05 1.18 2.64
CA LEU A 82 4.51 1.16 4.00
C LEU A 82 5.65 1.28 5.01
N ASP A 83 5.69 2.40 5.76
CA ASP A 83 6.55 2.47 6.95
C ASP A 83 6.03 1.50 8.01
N CYS A 84 6.84 0.51 8.37
CA CYS A 84 6.48 -0.55 9.30
C CYS A 84 6.62 -0.19 10.79
N LYS A 85 6.87 1.09 11.10
CA LYS A 85 6.95 1.59 12.48
C LYS A 85 5.60 2.02 13.06
N GLN A 86 5.62 2.26 14.37
CA GLN A 86 4.58 2.89 15.18
C GLN A 86 3.13 2.47 14.84
N GLU A 87 2.43 3.26 14.04
CA GLU A 87 1.01 3.11 13.71
C GLU A 87 0.69 1.91 12.83
N ASN A 88 1.65 1.47 12.00
CA ASN A 88 1.47 0.38 11.05
C ASN A 88 1.97 -0.96 11.58
N LYS A 89 2.44 -1.03 12.84
CA LYS A 89 3.05 -2.24 13.41
C LYS A 89 2.13 -3.47 13.36
N ALA A 90 0.82 -3.26 13.55
CA ALA A 90 -0.16 -4.35 13.48
C ALA A 90 -0.27 -4.93 12.06
N LEU A 91 -0.43 -4.06 11.05
CA LEU A 91 -0.47 -4.46 9.64
C LEU A 91 0.87 -5.09 9.21
N ALA A 92 1.99 -4.52 9.61
CA ALA A 92 3.31 -5.05 9.30
C ALA A 92 3.51 -6.47 9.88
N LYS A 93 3.00 -6.72 11.10
CA LYS A 93 2.99 -8.05 11.72
C LYS A 93 2.06 -9.01 10.99
N GLU A 94 0.87 -8.56 10.60
CA GLU A 94 -0.10 -9.34 9.83
C GLU A 94 0.49 -9.79 8.49
N LEU A 95 1.22 -8.91 7.82
CA LEU A 95 1.96 -9.19 6.58
C LEU A 95 3.28 -9.96 6.81
N ASP A 96 3.53 -10.51 8.01
CA ASP A 96 4.72 -11.30 8.39
C ASP A 96 6.07 -10.63 8.02
N ILE A 97 6.23 -9.33 8.28
CA ILE A 97 7.53 -8.69 8.08
C ILE A 97 8.57 -9.18 9.10
N ARG A 98 9.75 -9.56 8.61
CA ARG A 98 10.89 -9.98 9.45
C ARG A 98 12.18 -9.20 9.17
N VAL A 99 12.32 -8.68 7.96
CA VAL A 99 13.50 -7.96 7.46
C VAL A 99 13.02 -6.74 6.68
N VAL A 100 13.80 -5.66 6.69
CA VAL A 100 13.54 -4.47 5.88
C VAL A 100 14.72 -4.20 4.93
N PRO A 101 14.47 -3.81 3.67
CA PRO A 101 13.15 -3.80 3.03
C PRO A 101 12.65 -5.23 2.78
N THR A 102 11.33 -5.40 2.70
CA THR A 102 10.69 -6.61 2.16
C THR A 102 9.63 -6.18 1.17
N PHE A 103 9.60 -6.82 0.00
CA PHE A 103 8.64 -6.54 -1.05
C PHE A 103 7.60 -7.65 -1.09
N LYS A 104 6.32 -7.28 -1.02
CA LYS A 104 5.21 -8.20 -1.29
C LYS A 104 4.70 -7.93 -2.69
N ILE A 105 4.58 -8.96 -3.51
CA ILE A 105 3.91 -8.89 -4.81
C ILE A 105 2.53 -9.50 -4.64
N ILE A 106 1.51 -8.71 -4.93
CA ILE A 106 0.12 -9.00 -4.72
C ILE A 106 -0.59 -9.03 -6.07
N LYS A 107 -1.40 -10.06 -6.30
CA LYS A 107 -2.26 -10.25 -7.47
C LYS A 107 -3.55 -10.88 -6.99
N ASP A 108 -4.70 -10.45 -7.52
CA ASP A 108 -6.03 -10.93 -7.10
C ASP A 108 -6.25 -10.82 -5.57
N SER A 109 -5.84 -9.67 -5.00
CA SER A 109 -5.86 -9.38 -3.54
C SER A 109 -5.11 -10.39 -2.66
N LYS A 110 -4.21 -11.20 -3.21
CA LYS A 110 -3.40 -12.19 -2.49
C LYS A 110 -1.92 -11.93 -2.69
N VAL A 111 -1.13 -12.09 -1.63
CA VAL A 111 0.33 -12.12 -1.74
C VAL A 111 0.72 -13.38 -2.52
N VAL A 112 1.30 -13.20 -3.71
CA VAL A 112 1.72 -14.30 -4.60
C VAL A 112 3.23 -14.53 -4.58
N LYS A 113 4.02 -13.49 -4.26
CA LYS A 113 5.47 -13.58 -4.09
C LYS A 113 5.95 -12.63 -2.99
N GLU A 114 7.15 -12.94 -2.48
CA GLU A 114 7.86 -12.11 -1.51
C GLU A 114 9.35 -12.07 -1.88
N VAL A 115 9.95 -10.89 -1.76
CA VAL A 115 11.40 -10.69 -1.87
C VAL A 115 11.90 -9.99 -0.60
N ARG A 116 12.83 -10.64 0.12
CA ARG A 116 13.38 -10.10 1.38
C ARG A 116 14.76 -9.48 1.15
N GLY A 117 14.97 -8.30 1.71
CA GLY A 117 16.21 -7.54 1.62
C GLY A 117 16.31 -6.70 0.35
N ALA A 118 17.37 -5.89 0.26
CA ALA A 118 17.63 -5.02 -0.88
C ALA A 118 18.21 -5.80 -2.07
N LYS A 119 17.35 -6.60 -2.72
CA LYS A 119 17.70 -7.43 -3.87
C LYS A 119 16.89 -7.00 -5.09
N PHE A 120 17.41 -6.01 -5.81
CA PHE A 120 16.72 -5.41 -6.95
C PHE A 120 16.45 -6.40 -8.08
N ASP A 121 17.45 -7.19 -8.48
CA ASP A 121 17.29 -8.14 -9.59
C ASP A 121 16.25 -9.23 -9.26
N ASP A 122 16.23 -9.71 -8.01
CA ASP A 122 15.21 -10.66 -7.52
C ASP A 122 13.80 -10.04 -7.58
N LEU A 123 13.66 -8.75 -7.23
CA LEU A 123 12.39 -8.03 -7.30
C LEU A 123 11.89 -7.89 -8.76
N VAL A 124 12.78 -7.53 -9.68
CA VAL A 124 12.44 -7.43 -11.11
C VAL A 124 12.04 -8.80 -11.66
N ALA A 125 12.84 -9.84 -11.39
CA ALA A 125 12.55 -11.20 -11.86
C ALA A 125 11.22 -11.74 -11.30
N ALA A 126 10.94 -11.49 -10.01
CA ALA A 126 9.68 -11.90 -9.40
C ALA A 126 8.47 -11.17 -10.00
N THR A 127 8.61 -9.87 -10.29
CA THR A 127 7.56 -9.07 -10.94
C THR A 127 7.24 -9.62 -12.33
N GLU A 128 8.25 -9.84 -13.17
CA GLU A 128 8.07 -10.37 -14.53
C GLU A 128 7.47 -11.80 -14.53
N THR A 129 7.83 -12.62 -13.54
CA THR A 129 7.22 -13.94 -13.36
C THR A 129 5.71 -13.82 -13.08
N VAL A 130 5.31 -12.91 -12.20
CA VAL A 130 3.89 -12.71 -11.83
C VAL A 130 3.09 -12.07 -12.98
N LYS A 131 3.73 -11.20 -13.78
CA LYS A 131 3.14 -10.63 -15.02
C LYS A 131 2.84 -11.69 -16.07
N SER A 132 3.68 -12.72 -16.16
CA SER A 132 3.57 -13.77 -17.17
C SER A 132 2.70 -14.96 -16.76
N SER A 133 2.20 -14.99 -15.51
CA SER A 133 1.37 -16.06 -14.95
C SER A 133 -0.12 -15.74 -15.04
#